data_AF-A0A523BTD6-F1
#
_entry.id   AF-A0A523BTD6-F1
#
_cell.length_a   1.000
_cell.length_b   1.000
_cell.length_c   1.000
_cell.angle_alpha   90.00
_cell.angle_beta   90.00
_cell.angle_gamma   90.00
#
_symmetry.space_group_name_H-M   'P 1'
#
loop_
_entity.id
_entity.type
_entity.pdbx_description
1 polymer ?
#
loop_
_entity_poly.entity_id
_entity_poly.type
_entity_poly.pdbx_seq_one_letter_code
_entity_poly.pdbx_strand_id
1 'polypeptide(L)' 'MNKPTIDELTRYIPSKYTLAVLAAKRARQLTALQQGNLNPSALVIRPVSTALEEIARGKIIYQQTRRGIK' A
#
# COMPACT_ATOMS: atom_id res chain seq x y z
N MET A 1 4.35 18.62 7.56
CA MET A 1 4.46 17.23 8.09
C MET A 1 3.30 16.46 7.51
N ASN A 2 3.49 15.71 6.43
CA ASN A 2 2.38 15.16 5.62
C ASN A 2 2.49 13.64 5.42
N LYS A 3 3.05 12.94 6.41
CA LYS A 3 3.00 11.47 6.42
C LYS A 3 1.71 11.04 7.10
N PRO A 4 0.92 10.12 6.51
CA PRO A 4 -0.24 9.58 7.20
C PRO A 4 0.21 9.02 8.54
N THR A 5 -0.49 9.40 9.60
CA THR A 5 -0.15 8.95 10.94
C THR A 5 -0.40 7.44 11.03
N ILE A 6 0.52 6.69 11.65
CA ILE A 6 0.36 5.23 11.82
C ILE A 6 -0.98 4.91 12.51
N ASP A 7 -1.48 5.81 13.36
CA ASP A 7 -2.78 5.69 14.01
C ASP A 7 -3.95 5.58 13.01
N GLU A 8 -3.98 6.45 11.99
CA GLU A 8 -5.02 6.44 10.95
C GLU A 8 -4.96 5.16 10.12
N LEU A 9 -3.75 4.70 9.81
CA LEU A 9 -3.52 3.45 9.09
C LEU A 9 -3.95 2.22 9.90
N THR A 10 -3.81 2.29 11.23
CA THR A 10 -4.18 1.21 12.15
C THR A 10 -5.71 1.06 12.26
N ARG A 11 -6.49 2.10 11.93
CA ARG A 11 -7.97 2.00 11.84
C ARG A 11 -8.41 1.07 10.71
N TYR A 12 -7.67 1.03 9.60
CA TYR A 12 -7.97 0.17 8.46
C TYR A 12 -7.32 -1.22 8.60
N ILE A 13 -6.16 -1.29 9.25
CA ILE A 13 -5.38 -2.52 9.39
C ILE A 13 -5.00 -2.71 10.86
N PRO A 14 -5.53 -3.72 11.55
CA PRO A 14 -5.38 -3.85 13.00
C PRO A 14 -3.95 -4.19 13.47
N SER A 15 -3.07 -4.62 12.56
CA SER A 15 -1.70 -5.03 12.90
C SER A 15 -0.66 -4.20 12.16
N LYS A 16 0.29 -3.65 12.92
CA LYS A 16 1.44 -2.89 12.40
C LYS A 16 2.29 -3.72 11.44
N TYR A 17 2.43 -5.02 11.69
CA TYR A 17 3.14 -5.95 10.80
C TYR A 17 2.41 -6.14 9.48
N THR A 18 1.09 -6.32 9.53
CA THR A 18 0.25 -6.41 8.34
C THR A 18 0.32 -5.12 7.52
N LEU A 19 0.30 -3.96 8.18
CA LEU A 19 0.44 -2.65 7.54
C LEU A 19 1.76 -2.55 6.76
N ALA A 20 2.88 -2.92 7.38
CA ALA A 20 4.20 -2.87 6.75
C ALA A 20 4.29 -3.81 5.54
N VAL A 21 3.83 -5.06 5.69
CA VAL A 21 3.83 -6.05 4.59
C VAL A 21 2.91 -5.61 3.45
N LEU A 22 1.74 -5.06 3.76
CA LEU A 22 0.77 -4.60 2.77
C LEU A 22 1.27 -3.36 2.01
N ALA A 23 1.85 -2.40 2.72
CA ALA A 23 2.49 -1.23 2.12
C ALA A 23 3.64 -1.65 1.20
N ALA A 24 4.48 -2.60 1.62
CA ALA A 24 5.57 -3.13 0.81
C ALA A 24 5.06 -3.88 -0.43
N LYS A 25 4.03 -4.71 -0.29
CA LYS A 25 3.40 -5.42 -1.40
C LYS A 25 2.81 -4.44 -2.42
N ARG A 26 2.11 -3.40 -1.95
CA ARG A 26 1.55 -2.36 -2.81
C ARG A 26 2.64 -1.56 -3.51
N ALA A 27 3.69 -1.17 -2.81
CA ALA A 27 4.83 -0.47 -3.38
C ALA A 27 5.46 -1.27 -4.53
N ARG A 28 5.63 -2.59 -4.36
CA ARG A 28 6.10 -3.48 -5.44
C ARG A 28 5.15 -3.51 -6.64
N GLN A 29 3.84 -3.55 -6.42
CA GLN A 29 2.86 -3.49 -7.51
C GLN A 29 2.95 -2.16 -8.28
N LEU A 30 3.11 -1.04 -7.58
CA LEU A 30 3.30 0.27 -8.21
C LEU A 30 4.57 0.28 -9.07
N THR A 31 5.70 -0.21 -8.53
CA THR A 31 6.94 -0.32 -9.29
C THR A 31 6.81 -1.25 -10.51
N ALA A 32 6.16 -2.41 -10.37
CA ALA A 32 5.94 -3.33 -11.48
C ALA A 32 5.03 -2.73 -12.57
N LEU A 33 3.96 -2.01 -12.20
CA LEU A 33 3.13 -1.26 -13.15
C LEU A 33 3.93 -0.19 -13.88
N GLN A 34 4.84 0.49 -13.19
CA GLN A 34 5.69 1.51 -13.79
C GLN A 34 6.69 0.94 -14.79
N GLN A 35 7.23 -0.27 -14.56
CA GLN A 35 8.14 -0.91 -15.51
C GLN A 35 7.47 -1.22 -16.86
N GLY A 36 6.14 -1.37 -16.88
CA GLY A 36 5.36 -1.53 -18.12
C GLY A 36 4.88 -0.21 -18.75
N ASN A 37 4.95 0.91 -18.02
CA ASN A 37 4.50 2.21 -18.52
C ASN A 37 5.64 2.98 -19.17
N LEU A 38 5.56 3.18 -20.48
CA LEU A 38 6.52 3.93 -21.31
C LEU A 38 6.53 5.45 -21.01
N ASN A 39 5.75 5.92 -20.03
CA ASN A 39 5.51 7.33 -19.79
C ASN A 39 6.33 7.83 -18.58
N PRO A 40 7.42 8.59 -18.77
CA PRO A 40 8.34 8.99 -17.71
C PRO A 40 7.69 9.93 -16.68
N SER A 41 6.63 10.64 -17.06
CA SER A 41 5.85 11.51 -16.16
C SER A 41 5.01 10.75 -15.14
N ALA A 42 4.79 9.44 -15.33
CA ALA A 42 4.10 8.56 -14.39
C ALA A 42 5.06 7.88 -13.40
N LEU A 43 6.31 8.35 -13.30
CA LEU A 43 7.23 7.83 -12.30
C LEU A 43 6.71 8.16 -10.89
N VAL A 44 6.18 7.16 -10.20
CA VAL A 44 5.99 7.16 -8.75
C VAL A 44 7.38 7.23 -8.10
N ILE A 45 7.80 8.44 -7.75
CA ILE A 45 9.12 8.73 -7.15
C ILE A 45 9.26 8.03 -5.78
N ARG A 46 8.14 7.81 -5.07
CA ARG A 46 8.10 7.25 -3.71
C ARG A 46 6.99 6.21 -3.59
N PRO A 47 7.19 4.99 -4.10
CA PRO A 47 6.13 3.97 -4.15
C PRO A 47 5.63 3.57 -2.76
N VAL A 48 6.50 3.57 -1.76
CA VAL A 48 6.12 3.32 -0.35
C VAL A 48 5.28 4.45 0.23
N SER A 49 5.63 5.71 -0.04
CA SER A 49 4.87 6.86 0.45
C SER A 49 3.48 6.89 -0.17
N THR A 50 3.41 6.62 -1.48
CA THR A 50 2.15 6.55 -2.24
C THR A 50 1.27 5.42 -1.73
N ALA A 51 1.85 4.24 -1.46
CA ALA A 51 1.12 3.11 -0.88
C ALA A 51 0.52 3.46 0.49
N LEU A 52 1.28 4.15 1.36
CA LEU A 52 0.78 4.59 2.66
C LEU A 52 -0.35 5.62 2.52
N GLU A 53 -0.24 6.57 1.59
CA GLU A 53 -1.32 7.53 1.32
C GLU A 53 -2.58 6.86 0.77
N GLU A 54 -2.45 5.85 -0.10
CA GLU A 54 -3.60 5.09 -0.60
C GLU A 54 -4.31 4.30 0.51
N ILE A 55 -3.54 3.73 1.45
CA ILE A 55 -4.11 3.06 2.63
C ILE A 55 -4.80 4.08 3.54
N ALA A 56 -4.19 5.24 3.77
CA ALA A 56 -4.77 6.29 4.61
C ALA A 56 -6.06 6.87 4.03
N ARG A 57 -6.18 6.94 2.70
CA ARG A 57 -7.40 7.31 1.99
C ARG A 57 -8.46 6.19 1.95
N GLY A 58 -8.18 5.02 2.52
CA GLY A 58 -9.08 3.87 2.50
C GLY A 58 -9.26 3.24 1.11
N LYS A 59 -8.40 3.55 0.13
CA LYS A 59 -8.47 2.96 -1.23
C LYS A 59 -8.04 1.50 -1.26
N ILE A 60 -7.24 1.08 -0.28
CA ILE A 60 -6.74 -0.29 -0.19
C ILE A 60 -7.42 -1.00 0.96
N ILE A 61 -8.29 -1.95 0.60
CA ILE A 61 -9.02 -2.81 1.53
C ILE A 61 -8.19 -4.07 1.77
N TYR A 62 -7.72 -4.28 3.00
CA TYR A 62 -7.07 -5.52 3.38
C TYR A 62 -8.13 -6.62 3.55
N GLN A 63 -8.19 -7.54 2.59
CA GLN A 63 -8.97 -8.77 2.74
C GLN A 63 -8.03 -9.90 3.17
N GLN A 64 -8.11 -10.27 4.45
CA GLN A 64 -7.47 -11.50 4.92
C GLN A 64 -8.26 -12.68 4.36
N THR A 65 -7.78 -13.27 3.27
CA THR A 65 -8.27 -14.58 2.82
C THR A 65 -7.93 -15.60 3.90
N ARG A 66 -8.87 -15.86 4.81
CA ARG A 66 -8.91 -17.08 5.61
C ARG A 66 -9.43 -18.22 4.74
N ARG A 67 -8.72 -18.56 3.66
CA ARG A 67 -8.92 -19.85 3.00
C ARG A 67 -8.09 -20.89 3.74
N GLY A 68 -8.66 -21.42 4.82
CA GLY A 68 -8.39 -22.81 5.16
C GLY A 68 -9.00 -23.63 4.03
N ILE A 69 -8.17 -24.19 3.16
CA ILE A 69 -8.61 -25.30 2.31
C ILE A 69 -8.93 -26.45 3.27
N LYS A 70 -10.18 -26.90 3.29
CA LYS A 70 -10.59 -28.15 3.93
C LYS A 70 -10.61 -29.23 2.87
#